data_AF-A0A0S8AN29-F1
#
_entry.id   AF-A0A0S8AN29-F1
#
_cell.length_a   1.000
_cell.length_b   1.000
_cell.length_c   1.000
_cell.angle_alpha   90.00
_cell.angle_beta   90.00
_cell.angle_gamma   90.00
#
_symmetry.space_group_name_H-M   'P 1'
#
loop_
_entity.id
_entity.type
_entity.pdbx_description
1 polymer ?
#
loop_
_entity_poly.entity_id
_entity_poly.type
_entity_poly.pdbx_seq_one_letter_code
_entity_poly.pdbx_strand_id
1 'polypeptide(L)'
;MIEGKEKFIRRIANCLGRNTVPDAPTPLIIPHTVHHDYLKNAGIDELEKIFISSAEAAGTAVYQCESAGLNETIVNAVAAFGNGPVVMADHDFFSENETYKVLKDHFAQLKIWDLNLSREENIANAEQALVGIAKAELALAETGTVVMFSHLGSGRSVSLLPPYTVTVVRKQDICPRLTQAMSFLRKQIEMRLPPSVNFISGASSTADIELIRVQGVHGPIAVSYIIVS
;
A
#
# COMPACT_ATOMS: atom_id res chain seq x y z
N MET A 1 23.59 2.02 -26.56
CA MET A 1 23.34 0.69 -27.15
C MET A 1 24.43 -0.24 -26.66
N ILE A 2 24.08 -1.45 -26.22
CA ILE A 2 25.08 -2.44 -25.76
C ILE A 2 25.71 -3.08 -27.00
N GLU A 3 27.01 -2.90 -27.17
CA GLU A 3 27.78 -3.48 -28.27
C GLU A 3 27.65 -5.02 -28.25
N GLY A 4 27.36 -5.63 -29.40
CA GLY A 4 27.25 -7.09 -29.53
C GLY A 4 25.91 -7.73 -29.10
N LYS A 5 24.93 -6.96 -28.61
CA LYS A 5 23.59 -7.47 -28.22
C LYS A 5 22.94 -8.31 -29.33
N GLU A 6 22.92 -7.81 -30.57
CA GLU A 6 22.27 -8.50 -31.68
C GLU A 6 22.97 -9.81 -32.05
N LYS A 7 24.30 -9.82 -32.03
CA LYS A 7 25.11 -11.02 -32.30
C LYS A 7 24.87 -12.10 -31.25
N PHE A 8 24.75 -11.71 -29.98
CA PHE A 8 24.42 -12.61 -28.87
C PHE A 8 23.01 -13.20 -29.00
N ILE A 9 21.99 -12.37 -29.23
CA ILE A 9 20.60 -12.82 -29.38
C ILE A 9 20.45 -13.73 -30.61
N ARG A 10 21.10 -13.41 -31.75
CA ARG A 10 21.12 -14.27 -32.94
C ARG A 10 21.75 -15.63 -32.66
N ARG A 11 22.82 -15.69 -31.87
CA ARG A 11 23.44 -16.96 -31.48
C ARG A 11 22.46 -17.83 -30.69
N ILE A 12 21.74 -17.25 -29.73
CA ILE A 12 20.69 -17.97 -28.97
C ILE A 12 19.57 -18.46 -29.91
N ALA A 13 19.08 -17.59 -30.80
CA ALA A 13 18.04 -17.96 -31.76
C ALA A 13 18.47 -19.16 -32.64
N ASN A 14 19.70 -19.13 -33.16
CA ASN A 14 20.27 -20.22 -33.94
C ASN A 14 20.39 -21.52 -33.12
N CYS A 15 20.86 -21.44 -31.87
CA CYS A 15 20.92 -22.61 -30.97
C CYS A 15 19.53 -23.20 -30.66
N LEU A 16 18.47 -22.39 -30.73
CA LEU A 16 17.08 -22.81 -30.56
C LEU A 16 16.42 -23.25 -31.89
N GLY A 17 17.19 -23.38 -32.98
CA GLY A 17 16.68 -23.80 -34.29
C GLY A 17 15.85 -22.74 -35.02
N ARG A 18 16.02 -21.46 -34.68
CA ARG A 18 15.28 -20.35 -35.30
C ARG A 18 16.15 -19.65 -36.34
N ASN A 19 15.58 -19.41 -37.52
CA ASN A 19 16.26 -18.71 -38.62
C ASN A 19 16.27 -17.18 -38.44
N THR A 20 15.42 -16.66 -37.55
CA THR A 20 15.28 -15.23 -37.24
C THR A 20 15.12 -15.03 -35.74
N VAL A 21 15.44 -13.83 -35.28
CA VAL A 21 15.10 -13.39 -33.92
C VAL A 21 13.64 -12.92 -33.96
N PRO A 22 12.71 -13.53 -33.21
CA PRO A 22 11.33 -13.07 -33.15
C PRO A 22 11.27 -11.67 -32.52
N ASP A 23 10.47 -10.77 -33.08
CA ASP A 23 10.25 -9.43 -32.51
C ASP A 23 9.51 -9.48 -31.18
N ALA A 24 8.68 -10.51 -30.97
CA ALA A 24 7.97 -10.77 -29.73
C ALA A 24 7.82 -12.29 -29.48
N PRO A 25 7.73 -12.73 -28.21
CA PRO A 25 7.34 -14.08 -27.90
C PRO A 25 5.91 -14.36 -28.42
N THR A 26 5.65 -15.59 -28.85
CA THR A 26 4.29 -16.04 -29.14
C THR A 26 3.48 -16.01 -27.83
N PRO A 27 2.33 -15.32 -27.78
CA PRO A 27 1.51 -15.29 -26.58
C PRO A 27 1.07 -16.69 -26.19
N LEU A 28 1.09 -16.98 -24.88
CA LEU A 28 0.52 -18.21 -24.34
C LEU A 28 -1.00 -18.17 -24.50
N ILE A 29 -1.59 -19.26 -24.98
CA ILE A 29 -3.04 -19.43 -24.95
C ILE A 29 -3.41 -19.85 -23.53
N ILE A 30 -4.05 -18.94 -22.79
CA ILE A 30 -4.49 -19.19 -21.42
C ILE A 30 -5.99 -19.55 -21.48
N PRO A 31 -6.38 -20.82 -21.21
CA PRO A 31 -7.77 -21.26 -21.36
C PRO A 31 -8.71 -20.69 -20.29
N HIS A 32 -8.16 -20.22 -19.17
CA HIS A 32 -8.92 -19.67 -18.06
C HIS A 32 -8.37 -18.32 -17.62
N THR A 33 -9.24 -17.32 -17.55
CA THR A 33 -8.92 -15.96 -17.14
C THR A 33 -9.29 -15.71 -15.69
N VAL A 34 -8.89 -16.62 -14.79
CA VAL A 34 -9.28 -16.57 -13.36
C VAL A 34 -8.95 -15.24 -12.68
N HIS A 35 -7.88 -14.58 -13.14
CA HIS A 35 -7.44 -13.24 -12.73
C HIS A 35 -8.41 -12.12 -13.11
N HIS A 36 -9.25 -12.34 -14.12
CA HIS A 36 -10.35 -11.46 -14.52
C HIS A 36 -11.71 -11.94 -14.02
N ASP A 37 -11.90 -13.25 -13.83
CA ASP A 37 -13.21 -13.84 -13.55
C ASP A 37 -13.53 -13.89 -12.04
N TYR A 38 -12.52 -14.11 -11.19
CA TYR A 38 -12.72 -14.14 -9.73
C TYR A 38 -13.11 -12.75 -9.20
N LEU A 39 -14.21 -12.67 -8.45
CA LEU A 39 -14.80 -11.44 -7.89
C LEU A 39 -15.23 -10.39 -8.94
N LYS A 40 -15.33 -10.77 -10.21
CA LYS A 40 -15.69 -9.86 -11.31
C LYS A 40 -17.02 -9.11 -11.10
N ASN A 41 -18.00 -9.80 -10.53
CA ASN A 41 -19.36 -9.30 -10.32
C ASN A 41 -19.61 -8.87 -8.86
N ALA A 42 -18.58 -8.88 -8.00
CA ALA A 42 -18.73 -8.53 -6.60
C ALA A 42 -19.03 -7.03 -6.47
N GLY A 43 -20.07 -6.70 -5.71
CA GLY A 43 -20.40 -5.32 -5.37
C GLY A 43 -19.45 -4.73 -4.33
N ILE A 44 -19.47 -3.41 -4.13
CA ILE A 44 -18.53 -2.74 -3.23
C ILE A 44 -18.65 -3.22 -1.77
N ASP A 45 -19.87 -3.52 -1.31
CA ASP A 45 -20.11 -4.06 0.04
C ASP A 45 -19.60 -5.50 0.20
N GLU A 46 -19.62 -6.28 -0.88
CA GLU A 46 -19.06 -7.64 -0.89
C GLU A 46 -17.54 -7.58 -0.89
N LEU A 47 -16.95 -6.69 -1.69
CA LEU A 47 -15.51 -6.45 -1.72
C LEU A 47 -15.00 -5.96 -0.36
N GLU A 48 -15.72 -5.06 0.30
CA GLU A 48 -15.41 -4.61 1.67
C GLU A 48 -15.37 -5.79 2.64
N LYS A 49 -16.40 -6.64 2.65
CA LYS A 49 -16.44 -7.82 3.53
C LYS A 49 -15.28 -8.78 3.28
N ILE A 50 -14.95 -9.03 2.02
CA ILE A 50 -13.82 -9.88 1.64
C ILE A 50 -12.50 -9.23 2.08
N PHE A 51 -12.35 -7.92 1.87
CA PHE A 51 -11.16 -7.18 2.30
C PHE A 51 -10.96 -7.28 3.82
N ILE A 52 -12.01 -7.04 4.61
CA ILE A 52 -11.97 -7.15 6.08
C ILE A 52 -11.54 -8.56 6.48
N SER A 53 -12.21 -9.59 5.95
CA SER A 53 -11.90 -10.98 6.27
C SER A 53 -10.46 -11.35 5.92
N SER A 54 -9.95 -10.88 4.78
CA SER A 54 -8.57 -11.15 4.36
C SER A 54 -7.55 -10.41 5.22
N ALA A 55 -7.81 -9.15 5.58
CA ALA A 55 -6.94 -8.35 6.43
C ALA A 55 -6.86 -8.91 7.86
N GLU A 56 -7.99 -9.28 8.45
CA GLU A 56 -8.05 -9.88 9.78
C GLU A 56 -7.34 -11.24 9.81
N ALA A 57 -7.49 -12.06 8.76
CA ALA A 57 -6.76 -13.32 8.62
C ALA A 57 -5.24 -13.12 8.54
N ALA A 58 -4.77 -11.98 8.02
CA ALA A 58 -3.36 -11.60 8.03
C ALA A 58 -2.89 -11.06 9.40
N GLY A 59 -3.80 -10.82 10.34
CA GLY A 59 -3.54 -10.26 11.66
C GLY A 59 -3.59 -8.72 11.69
N THR A 60 -4.28 -8.10 10.75
CA THR A 60 -4.49 -6.64 10.72
C THR A 60 -5.83 -6.27 11.31
N ALA A 61 -5.83 -5.36 12.27
CA ALA A 61 -7.07 -4.81 12.82
C ALA A 61 -7.76 -3.92 11.79
N VAL A 62 -9.09 -4.03 11.67
CA VAL A 62 -9.87 -3.22 10.74
C VAL A 62 -10.98 -2.50 11.50
N TYR A 63 -11.08 -1.20 11.26
CA TYR A 63 -12.14 -0.33 11.77
C TYR A 63 -12.97 0.18 10.59
N GLN A 64 -14.25 0.42 10.82
CA GLN A 64 -15.16 0.97 9.82
C GLN A 64 -15.80 2.24 10.40
N CYS A 65 -15.91 3.28 9.57
CA CYS A 65 -16.57 4.52 9.96
C CYS A 65 -17.21 5.19 8.74
N GLU A 66 -18.21 6.03 9.01
CA GLU A 66 -18.68 7.02 8.06
C GLU A 66 -17.71 8.21 8.05
N SER A 67 -17.71 8.99 6.97
CA SER A 67 -16.88 10.20 6.84
C SER A 67 -16.93 11.13 8.07
N ALA A 68 -18.11 11.28 8.71
CA ALA A 68 -18.25 12.12 9.92
C ALA A 68 -17.51 11.57 11.17
N GLY A 69 -17.31 10.26 11.24
CA GLY A 69 -16.62 9.57 12.35
C GLY A 69 -15.14 9.31 12.09
N LEU A 70 -14.60 9.74 10.94
CA LEU A 70 -13.23 9.47 10.53
C LEU A 70 -12.21 9.90 11.57
N ASN A 71 -12.26 11.16 12.01
CA ASN A 71 -11.25 11.73 12.89
C ASN A 71 -11.27 11.06 14.28
N GLU A 72 -12.45 10.79 14.83
CA GLU A 72 -12.60 10.05 16.09
C GLU A 72 -12.04 8.62 15.97
N THR A 73 -12.31 7.95 14.85
CA THR A 73 -11.81 6.61 14.59
C THR A 73 -10.29 6.58 14.47
N ILE A 74 -9.68 7.57 13.79
CA ILE A 74 -8.22 7.72 13.72
C ILE A 74 -7.64 7.92 15.13
N VAL A 75 -8.21 8.85 15.91
CA VAL A 75 -7.74 9.13 17.28
C VAL A 75 -7.78 7.86 18.14
N ASN A 76 -8.89 7.12 18.10
CA ASN A 76 -9.04 5.88 18.87
C ASN A 76 -8.07 4.79 18.41
N ALA A 77 -7.89 4.62 17.10
CA ALA A 77 -6.96 3.63 16.55
C ALA A 77 -5.50 3.95 16.92
N VAL A 78 -5.10 5.22 16.89
CA VAL A 78 -3.76 5.67 17.30
C VAL A 78 -3.58 5.48 18.80
N ALA A 79 -4.56 5.88 19.62
CA ALA A 79 -4.52 5.77 21.07
C ALA A 79 -4.43 4.31 21.55
N ALA A 80 -4.98 3.36 20.80
CA ALA A 80 -4.86 1.93 21.08
C ALA A 80 -3.40 1.42 21.08
N PHE A 81 -2.50 2.11 20.37
CA PHE A 81 -1.06 1.82 20.37
C PHE A 81 -0.26 2.61 21.42
N GLY A 82 -0.90 3.56 22.11
CA GLY A 82 -0.32 4.37 23.19
C GLY A 82 -0.11 5.85 22.83
N ASN A 83 0.37 6.62 23.80
CA ASN A 83 0.51 8.08 23.71
C ASN A 83 1.93 8.53 23.29
N GLY A 84 2.42 8.03 22.16
CA GLY A 84 3.74 8.36 21.62
C GLY A 84 3.73 9.45 20.53
N PRO A 85 4.91 9.79 19.98
CA PRO A 85 5.00 10.69 18.83
C PRO A 85 4.30 10.07 17.61
N VAL A 86 3.61 10.91 16.83
CA VAL A 86 2.83 10.48 15.67
C VAL A 86 3.38 11.18 14.44
N VAL A 87 3.60 10.43 13.36
CA VAL A 87 3.93 11.00 12.05
C VAL A 87 2.79 10.76 11.07
N MET A 88 2.49 11.76 10.24
CA MET A 88 1.38 11.70 9.31
C MET A 88 1.80 12.17 7.92
N ALA A 89 1.34 11.48 6.88
CA ALA A 89 1.49 11.92 5.50
C ALA A 89 0.71 13.22 5.25
N ASP A 90 1.29 14.13 4.47
CA ASP A 90 0.60 15.29 3.94
C ASP A 90 -0.18 14.92 2.67
N HIS A 91 -1.50 14.79 2.78
CA HIS A 91 -2.38 14.37 1.70
C HIS A 91 -3.71 15.16 1.75
N ASP A 92 -4.22 15.58 0.58
CA ASP A 92 -5.43 16.42 0.45
C ASP A 92 -6.65 15.84 1.16
N PHE A 93 -6.87 14.53 1.06
CA PHE A 93 -7.90 13.82 1.83
C PHE A 93 -7.93 14.20 3.33
N PHE A 94 -6.78 14.39 3.98
CA PHE A 94 -6.73 14.75 5.40
C PHE A 94 -6.95 16.25 5.64
N SER A 95 -6.59 17.12 4.69
CA SER A 95 -6.89 18.55 4.79
C SER A 95 -8.40 18.80 4.57
N GLU A 96 -9.00 18.13 3.58
CA GLU A 96 -10.43 18.17 3.26
C GLU A 96 -11.32 17.70 4.43
N ASN A 97 -10.82 16.78 5.27
CA ASN A 97 -11.53 16.25 6.43
C ASN A 97 -11.12 16.90 7.77
N GLU A 98 -10.38 18.02 7.72
CA GLU A 98 -9.86 18.75 8.89
C GLU A 98 -9.03 17.89 9.87
N THR A 99 -8.54 16.73 9.41
CA THR A 99 -7.93 15.69 10.25
C THR A 99 -6.69 16.21 10.97
N TYR A 100 -5.88 17.05 10.30
CA TYR A 100 -4.69 17.66 10.91
C TYR A 100 -5.02 18.51 12.14
N LYS A 101 -6.13 19.24 12.12
CA LYS A 101 -6.54 20.09 13.23
C LYS A 101 -6.93 19.22 14.43
N VAL A 102 -7.81 18.24 14.19
CA VAL A 102 -8.28 17.33 15.25
C VAL A 102 -7.10 16.55 15.87
N LEU A 103 -6.18 16.04 15.05
CA LEU A 103 -5.03 15.30 15.56
C LEU A 103 -4.04 16.19 16.32
N LYS A 104 -3.85 17.46 15.93
CA LYS A 104 -3.01 18.41 16.71
C LYS A 104 -3.59 18.66 18.10
N ASP A 105 -4.92 18.70 18.23
CA ASP A 105 -5.58 18.91 19.52
C ASP A 105 -5.46 17.68 20.44
N HIS A 106 -5.32 16.47 19.88
CA HIS A 106 -5.23 15.22 20.64
C HIS A 106 -3.79 14.75 20.89
N PHE A 107 -2.87 14.98 19.95
CA PHE A 107 -1.50 14.46 20.00
C PHE A 107 -0.48 15.60 20.03
N ALA A 108 0.08 15.86 21.22
CA ALA A 108 1.06 16.93 21.45
C ALA A 108 2.34 16.78 20.59
N GLN A 109 2.68 15.56 20.18
CA GLN A 109 3.87 15.22 19.39
C GLN A 109 3.52 14.77 17.96
N LEU A 110 2.54 15.42 17.33
CA LEU A 110 2.21 15.19 15.93
C LEU A 110 3.21 15.90 15.01
N LYS A 111 3.76 15.16 14.05
CA LYS A 111 4.54 15.66 12.92
C LYS A 111 3.82 15.32 11.63
N ILE A 112 3.50 16.33 10.83
CA ILE A 112 3.02 16.13 9.46
C ILE A 112 4.24 16.21 8.56
N TRP A 113 4.29 15.36 7.54
CA TRP A 113 5.32 15.42 6.51
C TRP A 113 5.38 16.84 5.92
N ASP A 114 6.55 17.47 5.91
CA ASP A 114 6.69 18.87 5.54
C ASP A 114 7.71 19.02 4.40
N LEU A 115 7.25 19.57 3.28
CA LEU A 115 8.05 19.82 2.09
C LEU A 115 9.14 20.89 2.29
N ASN A 116 9.02 21.71 3.34
CA ASN A 116 10.02 22.72 3.68
C ASN A 116 11.18 22.15 4.49
N LEU A 117 11.03 20.94 5.06
CA LEU A 117 12.11 20.23 5.75
C LEU A 117 12.94 19.41 4.76
N SER A 118 14.18 19.12 5.14
CA SER A 118 15.01 18.17 4.38
C SER A 118 14.40 16.77 4.40
N ARG A 119 14.85 15.93 3.46
CA ARG A 119 14.45 14.52 3.40
C ARG A 119 14.86 13.79 4.68
N GLU A 120 16.06 14.07 5.16
CA GLU A 120 16.66 13.45 6.34
C GLU A 120 15.86 13.80 7.60
N GLU A 121 15.42 15.06 7.74
CA GLU A 121 14.58 15.49 8.86
C GLU A 121 13.20 14.80 8.84
N ASN A 122 12.55 14.71 7.68
CA ASN A 122 11.29 13.98 7.56
C ASN A 122 11.43 12.49 7.90
N ILE A 123 12.54 11.86 7.48
CA ILE A 123 12.84 10.48 7.83
C ILE A 123 13.09 10.32 9.33
N ALA A 124 13.86 11.23 9.95
CA ALA A 124 14.13 11.20 11.38
C ALA A 124 12.85 11.37 12.21
N ASN A 125 11.92 12.24 11.78
CA ASN A 125 10.60 12.36 12.40
C ASN A 125 9.82 11.05 12.34
N ALA A 126 9.88 10.33 11.21
CA ALA A 126 9.20 9.04 11.05
C ALA A 126 9.87 7.92 11.86
N GLU A 127 11.19 7.94 12.02
CA GLU A 127 11.95 6.97 12.83
C GLU A 127 11.66 7.13 14.33
N GLN A 128 11.45 8.36 14.79
CA GLN A 128 11.11 8.66 16.19
C GLN A 128 9.62 8.46 16.51
N ALA A 129 8.79 8.30 15.49
CA ALA A 129 7.35 8.15 15.66
C ALA A 129 6.98 6.74 16.13
N LEU A 130 6.06 6.68 17.08
CA LEU A 130 5.41 5.45 17.52
C LEU A 130 4.38 4.98 16.48
N VAL A 131 3.62 5.93 15.91
CA VAL A 131 2.53 5.65 14.97
C VAL A 131 2.69 6.46 13.69
N GLY A 132 2.62 5.77 12.56
CA GLY A 132 2.52 6.36 11.22
C GLY A 132 1.09 6.39 10.70
N ILE A 133 0.65 7.51 10.13
CA ILE A 133 -0.69 7.66 9.56
C ILE A 133 -0.59 8.03 8.08
N ALA A 134 -1.29 7.28 7.23
CA ALA A 134 -1.33 7.55 5.80
C ALA A 134 -2.64 7.10 5.15
N LYS A 135 -2.87 7.52 3.92
CA LYS A 135 -4.02 7.12 3.09
C LYS A 135 -3.54 6.14 2.01
N ALA A 136 -4.31 5.08 1.75
CA ALA A 136 -4.05 4.15 0.65
C ALA A 136 -4.78 4.58 -0.62
N GLU A 137 -4.11 4.53 -1.76
CA GLU A 137 -4.70 4.82 -3.07
C GLU A 137 -5.67 3.75 -3.55
N LEU A 138 -5.37 2.48 -3.25
CA LEU A 138 -6.24 1.34 -3.52
C LEU A 138 -6.16 0.31 -2.39
N ALA A 139 -7.13 -0.59 -2.34
CA ALA A 139 -7.07 -1.80 -1.53
C ALA A 139 -7.47 -3.03 -2.37
N LEU A 140 -6.85 -4.18 -2.10
CA LEU A 140 -7.13 -5.45 -2.77
C LEU A 140 -7.95 -6.34 -1.84
N ALA A 141 -9.20 -6.61 -2.19
CA ALA A 141 -10.07 -7.46 -1.39
C ALA A 141 -9.51 -8.88 -1.21
N GLU A 142 -8.98 -9.48 -2.29
CA GLU A 142 -8.50 -10.88 -2.29
C GLU A 142 -7.43 -11.20 -1.23
N THR A 143 -6.64 -10.22 -0.82
CA THR A 143 -5.46 -10.42 0.04
C THR A 143 -5.42 -9.49 1.24
N GLY A 144 -6.42 -8.62 1.42
CA GLY A 144 -6.41 -7.62 2.49
C GLY A 144 -5.23 -6.65 2.35
N THR A 145 -4.80 -6.38 1.11
CA THR A 145 -3.60 -5.57 0.83
C THR A 145 -3.99 -4.13 0.56
N VAL A 146 -3.28 -3.18 1.17
CA VAL A 146 -3.36 -1.77 0.77
C VAL A 146 -2.26 -1.41 -0.22
N VAL A 147 -2.58 -0.54 -1.19
CA VAL A 147 -1.66 -0.02 -2.19
C VAL A 147 -1.38 1.43 -1.86
N MET A 148 -0.12 1.75 -1.63
CA MET A 148 0.33 3.09 -1.24
C MET A 148 1.31 3.67 -2.23
N PHE A 149 1.09 4.92 -2.66
CA PHE A 149 2.03 5.66 -3.49
C PHE A 149 2.93 6.51 -2.63
N SER A 150 4.20 6.60 -2.99
CA SER A 150 5.03 7.70 -2.49
C SER A 150 4.82 8.92 -3.36
N HIS A 151 4.67 10.06 -2.72
CA HIS A 151 4.55 11.36 -3.37
C HIS A 151 5.28 12.41 -2.52
N LEU A 152 5.25 13.67 -2.96
CA LEU A 152 5.99 14.74 -2.27
C LEU A 152 5.57 14.85 -0.79
N GLY A 153 4.27 14.75 -0.50
CA GLY A 153 3.71 14.79 0.86
C GLY A 153 3.74 13.45 1.62
N SER A 154 4.21 12.35 1.03
CA SER A 154 4.22 11.05 1.70
C SER A 154 5.41 10.21 1.27
N GLY A 155 6.38 10.08 2.16
CA GLY A 155 7.46 9.11 2.02
C GLY A 155 7.04 7.74 2.53
N ARG A 156 7.58 6.67 1.93
CA ARG A 156 7.44 5.29 2.44
C ARG A 156 7.86 5.12 3.91
N SER A 157 8.67 6.03 4.44
CA SER A 157 9.08 6.04 5.84
C SER A 157 7.91 6.23 6.79
N VAL A 158 6.88 7.00 6.42
CA VAL A 158 5.67 7.22 7.25
C VAL A 158 4.96 5.89 7.53
N SER A 159 4.91 4.99 6.54
CA SER A 159 4.22 3.70 6.68
C SER A 159 5.10 2.55 7.15
N LEU A 160 6.44 2.70 7.07
CA LEU A 160 7.39 1.58 7.27
C LEU A 160 8.29 1.70 8.50
N LEU A 161 8.65 2.93 8.91
CA LEU A 161 9.57 3.11 10.05
C LEU A 161 8.87 3.05 11.41
N PRO A 162 7.68 3.67 11.59
CA PRO A 162 6.95 3.53 12.84
C PRO A 162 6.63 2.06 13.13
N PRO A 163 6.73 1.61 14.39
CA PRO A 163 6.36 0.25 14.77
C PRO A 163 4.87 -0.02 14.59
N TYR A 164 4.03 1.02 14.56
CA TYR A 164 2.59 0.89 14.30
C TYR A 164 2.16 1.80 13.16
N THR A 165 1.31 1.29 12.27
CA THR A 165 0.79 2.08 11.14
C THR A 165 -0.73 2.02 11.08
N VAL A 166 -1.35 3.18 10.96
CA VAL A 166 -2.78 3.34 10.68
C VAL A 166 -2.94 3.81 9.23
N THR A 167 -3.64 3.01 8.42
CA THR A 167 -3.89 3.34 7.02
C THR A 167 -5.38 3.56 6.77
N VAL A 168 -5.72 4.73 6.25
CA VAL A 168 -7.10 5.04 5.84
C VAL A 168 -7.35 4.55 4.42
N VAL A 169 -8.43 3.81 4.23
CA VAL A 169 -8.87 3.24 2.96
C VAL A 169 -10.29 3.76 2.69
N ARG A 170 -10.52 4.43 1.57
CA ARG A 170 -11.90 4.74 1.17
C ARG A 170 -12.54 3.47 0.65
N LYS A 171 -13.78 3.21 1.05
CA LYS A 171 -14.55 2.04 0.61
C LYS A 171 -14.57 1.90 -0.92
N GLN A 172 -14.76 3.01 -1.63
CA GLN A 172 -14.75 3.07 -3.10
C GLN A 172 -13.40 2.76 -3.76
N ASP A 173 -12.29 2.82 -3.02
CA ASP A 173 -10.95 2.51 -3.52
C ASP A 173 -10.61 1.00 -3.34
N ILE A 174 -11.52 0.21 -2.75
CA ILE A 174 -11.38 -1.26 -2.65
C ILE A 174 -11.69 -1.88 -4.02
N CYS A 175 -10.69 -2.52 -4.60
CA CYS A 175 -10.81 -3.27 -5.84
C CYS A 175 -10.73 -4.78 -5.57
N PRO A 176 -11.24 -5.61 -6.49
CA PRO A 176 -11.25 -7.05 -6.30
C PRO A 176 -9.85 -7.63 -6.03
N ARG A 177 -8.88 -7.26 -6.87
CA ARG A 177 -7.63 -8.01 -7.02
C ARG A 177 -6.49 -7.17 -7.60
N LEU A 178 -5.28 -7.74 -7.55
CA LEU A 178 -4.07 -7.16 -8.13
C LEU A 178 -4.23 -6.80 -9.60
N THR A 179 -4.95 -7.60 -10.40
CA THR A 179 -5.15 -7.36 -11.83
C THR A 179 -5.87 -6.04 -12.11
N GLN A 180 -6.89 -5.70 -11.31
CA GLN A 180 -7.62 -4.44 -11.43
C GLN A 180 -6.76 -3.27 -10.95
N ALA A 181 -6.01 -3.44 -9.85
CA ALA A 181 -5.05 -2.42 -9.41
C ALA A 181 -3.95 -2.15 -10.44
N MET A 182 -3.40 -3.18 -11.08
CA MET A 182 -2.43 -3.03 -12.17
C MET A 182 -3.03 -2.37 -13.40
N SER A 183 -4.32 -2.60 -13.68
CA SER A 183 -5.04 -1.91 -14.75
C SER A 183 -5.22 -0.42 -14.43
N PHE A 184 -5.48 -0.07 -13.17
CA PHE A 184 -5.48 1.32 -12.70
C PHE A 184 -4.10 1.96 -12.87
N LEU A 185 -3.04 1.31 -12.39
CA LEU A 185 -1.66 1.79 -12.52
C LEU A 185 -1.25 1.97 -13.99
N ARG A 186 -1.65 1.06 -14.88
CA ARG A 186 -1.36 1.17 -16.32
C ARG A 186 -1.94 2.45 -16.91
N LYS A 187 -3.14 2.86 -16.52
CA LYS A 187 -3.75 4.13 -16.97
C LYS A 187 -2.97 5.35 -16.44
N GLN A 188 -2.38 5.23 -15.24
CA GLN A 188 -1.56 6.29 -14.66
C GLN A 188 -0.21 6.47 -15.36
N ILE A 189 0.29 5.46 -16.09
CA ILE A 189 1.55 5.56 -16.85
C ILE A 189 1.50 6.74 -17.83
N GLU A 190 0.34 7.01 -18.42
CA GLU A 190 0.15 8.10 -19.38
C GLU A 190 0.33 9.49 -18.74
N MET A 191 0.06 9.62 -17.44
CA MET A 191 0.17 10.88 -16.69
C MET A 191 1.49 11.01 -15.90
N ARG A 192 2.15 9.87 -15.59
CA ARG A 192 3.42 9.65 -14.86
C ARG A 192 3.19 8.80 -13.61
N LEU A 193 3.93 7.70 -13.51
CA LEU A 193 3.91 6.83 -12.32
C LEU A 193 4.51 7.52 -11.09
N PRO A 194 4.03 7.20 -9.87
CA PRO A 194 4.67 7.65 -8.65
C PRO A 194 6.09 7.07 -8.53
N PRO A 195 7.01 7.74 -7.80
CA PRO A 195 8.35 7.24 -7.54
C PRO A 195 8.41 5.81 -6.95
N SER A 196 7.40 5.43 -6.16
CA SER A 196 7.22 4.04 -5.72
C SER A 196 5.76 3.72 -5.47
N VAL A 197 5.41 2.45 -5.71
CA VAL A 197 4.13 1.83 -5.37
C VAL A 197 4.42 0.68 -4.40
N ASN A 198 3.84 0.74 -3.21
CA ASN A 198 4.03 -0.24 -2.15
C ASN A 198 2.73 -1.03 -1.96
N PHE A 199 2.83 -2.36 -1.94
CA PHE A 199 1.72 -3.26 -1.63
C PHE A 199 1.97 -3.82 -0.23
N ILE A 200 1.11 -3.49 0.73
CA ILE A 200 1.26 -3.83 2.15
C ILE A 200 0.11 -4.75 2.56
N SER A 201 0.42 -6.02 2.82
CA SER A 201 -0.56 -7.08 3.16
C SER A 201 -0.61 -7.38 4.66
N GLY A 202 -0.58 -6.33 5.47
CA GLY A 202 -0.54 -6.39 6.93
C GLY A 202 0.85 -6.24 7.55
N ALA A 203 0.97 -6.61 8.82
CA ALA A 203 2.19 -6.41 9.62
C ALA A 203 3.40 -7.19 9.06
N SER A 204 4.59 -6.59 9.20
CA SER A 204 5.83 -7.23 8.78
C SER A 204 6.01 -8.53 9.56
N SER A 205 6.24 -9.63 8.85
CA SER A 205 6.32 -10.95 9.44
C SER A 205 7.30 -11.81 8.68
N THR A 206 8.24 -12.41 9.40
CA THR A 206 9.13 -13.45 8.87
C THR A 206 8.77 -14.76 9.55
N ALA A 207 8.55 -15.81 8.76
CA ALA A 207 8.48 -17.18 9.27
C ALA A 207 9.64 -17.92 8.63
N ASP A 208 10.78 -17.97 9.32
CA ASP A 208 11.96 -18.67 8.81
C ASP A 208 12.45 -19.69 9.85
N ILE A 209 12.56 -20.93 9.38
CA ILE A 209 13.13 -22.14 10.02
C ILE A 209 12.25 -22.96 10.99
N GLU A 210 11.22 -22.42 11.67
CA GLU A 210 10.42 -23.25 12.63
C GLU A 210 8.89 -23.08 12.59
N LEU A 211 8.33 -22.47 11.53
CA LEU A 211 6.90 -22.08 11.44
C LEU A 211 6.43 -21.11 12.54
N ILE A 212 7.35 -20.58 13.35
CA ILE A 212 7.05 -19.54 14.33
C ILE A 212 7.07 -18.19 13.61
N ARG A 213 5.93 -17.50 13.64
CA ARG A 213 5.77 -16.17 13.06
C ARG A 213 6.46 -15.13 13.96
N VAL A 214 7.54 -14.51 13.47
CA VAL A 214 8.18 -13.37 14.15
C VAL A 214 7.72 -12.07 13.46
N GLN A 215 7.08 -11.17 14.21
CA GLN A 215 6.59 -9.89 13.71
C GLN A 215 7.62 -8.77 13.90
N GLY A 216 7.66 -7.81 12.98
CA GLY A 216 8.35 -6.52 13.18
C GLY A 216 9.85 -6.45 12.85
N VAL A 217 10.44 -7.46 12.18
CA VAL A 217 11.90 -7.46 11.89
C VAL A 217 12.29 -6.46 10.78
N HIS A 218 11.41 -6.20 9.81
CA HIS A 218 11.70 -5.40 8.61
C HIS A 218 10.66 -4.31 8.31
N GLY A 219 9.75 -4.03 9.25
CA GLY A 219 8.66 -3.06 9.11
C GLY A 219 7.76 -3.05 10.33
N PRO A 220 6.56 -2.46 10.25
CA PRO A 220 5.68 -2.29 11.40
C PRO A 220 5.35 -3.61 12.09
N ILE A 221 5.33 -3.57 13.42
CA ILE A 221 4.92 -4.66 14.31
C ILE A 221 3.42 -4.90 14.18
N ALA A 222 2.62 -3.82 14.08
CA ALA A 222 1.19 -3.91 13.84
C ALA A 222 0.73 -2.88 12.80
N VAL A 223 -0.28 -3.27 12.03
CA VAL A 223 -0.94 -2.41 11.05
C VAL A 223 -2.43 -2.42 11.34
N SER A 224 -3.08 -1.27 11.21
CA SER A 224 -4.53 -1.10 11.31
C SER A 224 -5.07 -0.41 10.08
N TYR A 225 -6.22 -0.87 9.60
CA TYR A 225 -6.95 -0.25 8.50
C TYR A 225 -8.21 0.44 9.02
N ILE A 226 -8.46 1.65 8.53
CA ILE A 226 -9.72 2.36 8.75
C ILE A 226 -10.41 2.47 7.40
N ILE A 227 -11.53 1.76 7.25
CA ILE A 227 -12.38 1.87 6.07
C ILE A 227 -13.37 3.01 6.31
N VAL A 228 -13.34 4.00 5.41
CA VAL A 228 -14.26 5.13 5.43
C VAL A 228 -15.24 5.06 4.27
N SER A 229 -16.53 5.19 4.59
CA SER A 229 -17.64 5.28 3.62
C SER A 229 -18.01 6.73 3.30
#